data_AF-A0A5H8JD40-F1
#
_entry.id   AF-A0A5H8JD40-F1
#
_cell.length_a   1.000
_cell.length_b   1.000
_cell.length_c   1.000
_cell.angle_alpha   90.00
_cell.angle_beta   90.00
_cell.angle_gamma   90.00
#
_symmetry.space_group_name_H-M   'P 1'
#
loop_
_entity.id
_entity.type
_entity.pdbx_description
1 polymer ?
#
loop_
_entity_poly.entity_id
_entity_poly.type
_entity_poly.pdbx_seq_one_letter_code
_entity_poly.pdbx_strand_id
1 'polypeptide(L)'
;MSIINPDKIQLFLWRKYLPWLYRHSAAKGTPYDYYSVFFKDADNNRYILKEVHHNDPDQEGYLLLSSLYKNGDINKKIVDIPEMDAEIIHHRKYYSQPYKSIIAFAIDRALKIVTLKTHISRLKGRVVSEAKSDTETISRDRFNLLRLLVTSYVNQRPSRTSSGFSRDEVIALLYGTLWYKHIKNEAFRRKITLLLESLVISGDLTERQGSYYIQGQAITTLVEYEKEERRVSQQQKMHKNILRFMFVITVSTLLIILVLLGMAGIVDLHAIWQKILQIKPVRFMLKFI
;
A
#
# COMPACT_ATOMS: atom_id res chain seq x y z
N MET A 1 10.60 -41.47 9.46
CA MET A 1 10.28 -40.08 9.87
C MET A 1 9.34 -39.51 8.82
N SER A 2 8.03 -39.46 9.11
CA SER A 2 6.98 -39.15 8.13
C SER A 2 7.16 -37.75 7.57
N ILE A 3 7.53 -37.66 6.30
CA ILE A 3 7.58 -36.42 5.53
C ILE A 3 6.17 -35.85 5.52
N ILE A 4 6.01 -34.67 6.13
CA ILE A 4 4.75 -33.95 6.20
C ILE A 4 4.32 -33.64 4.76
N ASN A 5 3.28 -34.33 4.27
CA ASN A 5 2.74 -34.06 2.94
C ASN A 5 1.99 -32.71 2.97
N PRO A 6 2.44 -31.68 2.21
CA PRO A 6 1.85 -30.34 2.24
C PRO A 6 0.36 -30.36 1.88
N ASP A 7 -0.09 -31.26 1.00
CA ASP A 7 -1.47 -31.32 0.52
C ASP A 7 -2.43 -31.80 1.61
N LYS A 8 -1.98 -32.76 2.44
CA LYS A 8 -2.75 -33.23 3.61
C LYS A 8 -2.94 -32.11 4.64
N ILE A 9 -1.92 -31.28 4.85
CA ILE A 9 -2.03 -30.12 5.74
C ILE A 9 -3.00 -29.10 5.17
N GLN A 10 -2.89 -28.76 3.88
CA GLN A 10 -3.78 -27.82 3.24
C GLN A 10 -5.23 -28.27 3.33
N LEU A 11 -5.51 -29.55 3.04
CA LEU A 11 -6.84 -30.13 3.14
C LEU A 11 -7.41 -30.05 4.56
N PHE A 12 -6.58 -30.36 5.58
CA PHE A 12 -6.97 -30.22 6.98
C PHE A 12 -7.31 -28.77 7.35
N LEU A 13 -6.49 -27.81 6.92
CA LEU A 13 -6.72 -26.38 7.17
C LEU A 13 -7.97 -25.88 6.46
N TRP A 14 -8.22 -26.30 5.22
CA TRP A 14 -9.45 -25.99 4.50
C TRP A 14 -10.67 -26.52 5.24
N ARG A 15 -10.69 -27.81 5.60
CA ARG A 15 -11.80 -28.39 6.38
C ARG A 15 -12.07 -27.62 7.68
N LYS A 16 -11.03 -27.17 8.36
CA LYS A 16 -11.14 -26.41 9.62
C LYS A 16 -11.64 -24.97 9.43
N TYR A 17 -11.10 -24.23 8.45
CA TYR A 17 -11.31 -22.78 8.34
C TYR A 17 -12.40 -22.38 7.35
N LEU A 18 -12.74 -23.25 6.39
CA LEU A 18 -13.72 -22.95 5.35
C LEU A 18 -15.15 -22.69 5.90
N PRO A 19 -15.68 -23.45 6.88
CA PRO A 19 -16.96 -23.10 7.52
C PRO A 19 -16.94 -21.73 8.18
N TRP A 20 -15.81 -21.37 8.80
CA TRP A 20 -15.64 -20.07 9.44
C TRP A 20 -15.55 -18.93 8.42
N LEU A 21 -14.80 -19.12 7.32
CA LEU A 21 -14.68 -18.16 6.23
C LEU A 21 -16.03 -17.92 5.56
N TYR A 22 -16.84 -18.96 5.38
CA TYR A 22 -18.20 -18.85 4.83
C TYR A 22 -19.14 -18.05 5.75
N ARG A 23 -19.09 -18.24 7.07
CA ARG A 23 -19.87 -17.44 8.02
C ARG A 23 -19.51 -15.95 7.99
N HIS A 24 -18.26 -15.63 7.68
CA HIS A 24 -17.77 -14.26 7.55
C HIS A 24 -17.64 -13.83 6.07
N SER A 25 -18.35 -14.49 5.15
CA SER A 25 -18.33 -14.14 3.73
C SER A 25 -19.13 -12.86 3.44
N ALA A 26 -18.99 -12.30 2.25
CA ALA A 26 -19.76 -11.13 1.83
C ALA A 26 -21.29 -11.29 1.98
N ALA A 27 -21.81 -12.53 1.89
CA ALA A 27 -23.23 -12.84 2.01
C ALA A 27 -23.75 -12.84 3.46
N LYS A 28 -22.89 -13.09 4.45
CA LYS A 28 -23.28 -13.28 5.87
C LYS A 28 -22.54 -12.38 6.87
N GLY A 29 -21.45 -11.75 6.45
CA GLY A 29 -20.63 -10.87 7.25
C GLY A 29 -21.16 -9.43 7.32
N THR A 30 -20.36 -8.55 7.93
CA THR A 30 -20.69 -7.12 7.96
C THR A 30 -20.10 -6.43 6.72
N PRO A 31 -20.71 -5.35 6.21
CA PRO A 31 -20.21 -4.63 5.03
C PRO A 31 -18.77 -4.10 5.15
N TYR A 32 -18.25 -4.02 6.38
CA TYR A 32 -16.94 -3.44 6.71
C TYR A 32 -15.92 -4.46 7.22
N ASP A 33 -16.33 -5.71 7.40
CA ASP A 33 -15.49 -6.81 7.88
C ASP A 33 -16.03 -8.14 7.33
N TYR A 34 -15.47 -8.57 6.20
CA TYR A 34 -15.82 -9.85 5.56
C TYR A 34 -14.64 -10.43 4.76
N TYR A 35 -14.73 -11.72 4.48
CA TYR A 35 -13.76 -12.49 3.71
C TYR A 35 -14.32 -12.87 2.35
N SER A 36 -13.49 -12.79 1.33
CA SER A 36 -13.77 -13.36 0.00
C SER A 36 -12.74 -14.45 -0.27
N VAL A 37 -13.21 -15.62 -0.71
CA VAL A 37 -12.33 -16.76 -1.04
C VAL A 37 -12.43 -16.99 -2.54
N PHE A 38 -11.27 -16.98 -3.20
CA PHE A 38 -11.13 -17.24 -4.62
C PHE A 38 -10.32 -18.50 -4.85
N PHE A 39 -10.69 -19.26 -5.87
CA PHE A 39 -9.94 -20.40 -6.36
C PHE A 39 -9.62 -20.19 -7.83
N LYS A 40 -8.41 -20.55 -8.23
CA LYS A 40 -7.97 -20.53 -9.63
C LYS A 40 -7.65 -21.95 -10.06
N ASP A 41 -8.22 -22.36 -11.18
CA ASP A 41 -7.89 -23.65 -11.81
C ASP A 41 -6.57 -23.58 -12.59
N ALA A 42 -6.07 -24.72 -13.05
CA ALA A 42 -4.90 -24.82 -13.92
C ALA A 42 -5.06 -23.99 -15.22
N ASP A 43 -6.30 -23.88 -15.72
CA ASP A 43 -6.66 -23.04 -16.87
C ASP A 43 -6.75 -21.53 -16.53
N ASN A 44 -6.31 -21.12 -15.33
CA ASN A 44 -6.36 -19.75 -14.81
C ASN A 44 -7.78 -19.15 -14.71
N ASN A 45 -8.81 -20.00 -14.74
CA ASN A 45 -10.19 -19.59 -14.50
C ASN A 45 -10.39 -19.29 -13.01
N ARG A 46 -10.85 -18.08 -12.69
CA ARG A 46 -11.06 -17.62 -11.32
C ARG A 46 -12.51 -17.80 -10.89
N TYR A 47 -12.69 -18.50 -9.77
CA TYR A 47 -13.98 -18.76 -9.14
C TYR A 47 -14.05 -18.13 -7.75
N ILE A 48 -15.23 -17.69 -7.34
CA ILE A 48 -15.51 -17.18 -6.00
C ILE A 48 -16.35 -18.19 -5.22
N LEU A 49 -16.01 -18.39 -3.94
CA LEU A 49 -16.78 -19.24 -3.04
C LEU A 49 -18.13 -18.59 -2.73
N LYS A 50 -19.23 -19.25 -3.12
CA LYS A 50 -20.60 -18.79 -2.88
C LYS A 50 -21.26 -19.56 -1.75
N GLU A 51 -21.13 -20.88 -1.73
CA GLU A 51 -21.74 -21.73 -0.72
C GLU A 51 -20.87 -22.94 -0.38
N VAL A 52 -21.00 -23.39 0.87
CA VAL A 52 -20.31 -24.57 1.41
C VAL A 52 -21.37 -25.52 1.91
N HIS A 53 -21.53 -26.66 1.23
CA HIS A 53 -22.38 -27.75 1.70
C HIS A 53 -21.51 -28.78 2.42
N HIS A 54 -21.69 -28.86 3.74
CA HIS A 54 -21.09 -29.90 4.57
C HIS A 54 -22.21 -30.86 4.96
N ASN A 55 -22.27 -32.02 4.33
CA ASN A 55 -23.06 -33.14 4.86
C ASN A 55 -22.17 -34.00 5.77
N ASP A 56 -22.82 -34.88 6.52
CA ASP A 56 -22.30 -35.84 7.52
C ASP A 56 -20.83 -36.28 7.37
N PRO A 57 -20.17 -36.71 8.47
CA PRO A 57 -18.75 -37.08 8.47
C PRO A 57 -18.36 -38.17 7.45
N ASP A 58 -19.33 -38.90 6.88
CA ASP A 58 -19.15 -39.92 5.85
C ASP A 58 -19.45 -39.46 4.40
N GLN A 59 -19.88 -38.21 4.16
CA GLN A 59 -20.10 -37.65 2.82
C GLN A 59 -19.11 -36.52 2.50
N GLU A 60 -18.44 -36.64 1.34
CA GLU A 60 -17.50 -35.62 0.84
C GLU A 60 -18.24 -34.30 0.58
N GLY A 61 -17.90 -33.25 1.34
CA GLY A 61 -18.51 -31.93 1.17
C GLY A 61 -18.24 -31.32 -0.21
N TYR A 62 -19.23 -30.58 -0.73
CA TYR A 62 -19.17 -29.90 -2.02
C TYR A 62 -19.12 -28.38 -1.84
N LEU A 63 -18.38 -27.71 -2.73
CA LEU A 63 -18.30 -26.26 -2.83
C LEU A 63 -19.05 -25.78 -4.06
N LEU A 64 -19.94 -24.80 -3.86
CA LEU A 64 -20.53 -24.04 -4.95
C LEU A 64 -19.61 -22.86 -5.27
N LEU A 65 -19.02 -22.91 -6.46
CA LEU A 65 -18.09 -21.91 -6.96
C LEU A 65 -18.72 -21.17 -8.14
N SER A 66 -18.88 -19.86 -8.03
CA SER A 66 -19.35 -19.05 -9.16
C SER A 66 -18.16 -18.57 -9.98
N SER A 67 -18.22 -18.75 -11.30
CA SER A 67 -17.23 -18.14 -12.20
C SER A 67 -17.47 -16.63 -12.30
N LEU A 68 -16.39 -15.85 -12.30
CA LEU A 68 -16.46 -14.40 -12.52
C LEU A 68 -16.69 -14.04 -14.01
N TYR A 69 -16.42 -14.98 -14.92
CA TYR A 69 -16.40 -14.72 -16.37
C TYR A 69 -17.39 -15.57 -17.17
N LYS A 70 -17.84 -16.71 -16.62
CA LYS A 70 -18.85 -17.57 -17.23
C LYS A 70 -20.12 -17.55 -16.38
N ASN A 71 -21.28 -17.38 -17.03
CA ASN A 71 -22.57 -17.57 -16.36
C ASN A 71 -22.77 -19.07 -16.11
N GLY A 72 -22.32 -19.54 -14.94
CA GLY A 72 -22.45 -20.92 -14.51
C GLY A 72 -21.79 -21.13 -13.15
N ASP A 73 -22.54 -21.74 -12.22
CA ASP A 73 -22.01 -22.22 -10.95
C ASP A 73 -21.43 -23.62 -11.16
N ILE A 74 -20.21 -23.87 -10.68
CA ILE A 74 -19.57 -25.19 -10.72
C ILE A 74 -19.55 -25.79 -9.31
N ASN A 75 -19.84 -27.09 -9.22
CA ASN A 75 -19.68 -27.87 -8.00
C ASN A 75 -18.31 -28.55 -8.02
N LYS A 76 -17.45 -28.27 -7.03
CA LYS A 76 -16.20 -28.99 -6.84
C LYS A 76 -16.15 -29.64 -5.46
N LYS A 77 -15.50 -30.80 -5.36
CA LYS A 77 -15.29 -31.48 -4.08
C LYS A 77 -14.20 -30.78 -3.28
N ILE A 78 -14.29 -30.85 -1.95
CA ILE A 78 -13.28 -30.25 -1.06
C ILE A 78 -11.90 -30.91 -1.23
N VAL A 79 -11.86 -32.17 -1.67
CA VAL A 79 -10.63 -32.96 -1.88
C VAL A 79 -9.80 -32.41 -3.05
N ASP A 80 -10.43 -31.78 -4.04
CA ASP A 80 -9.77 -31.28 -5.25
C ASP A 80 -9.25 -29.83 -5.08
N ILE A 81 -9.52 -29.19 -3.95
CA ILE A 81 -9.09 -27.81 -3.66
C ILE A 81 -7.57 -27.65 -3.59
N PRO A 82 -6.77 -28.58 -3.00
CA PRO A 82 -5.32 -28.40 -2.90
C PRO A 82 -4.61 -28.30 -4.26
N GLU A 83 -5.22 -28.82 -5.33
CA GLU A 83 -4.71 -28.69 -6.70
C GLU A 83 -4.99 -27.31 -7.32
N MET A 84 -5.81 -26.49 -6.66
CA MET A 84 -6.17 -25.15 -7.11
C MET A 84 -5.41 -24.05 -6.37
N ASP A 85 -5.05 -23.00 -7.10
CA ASP A 85 -4.42 -21.81 -6.53
C ASP A 85 -5.48 -20.99 -5.77
N ALA A 86 -5.37 -20.97 -4.45
CA ALA A 86 -6.37 -20.36 -3.58
C ALA A 86 -5.93 -19.00 -3.03
N GLU A 87 -6.80 -17.99 -3.11
CA GLU A 87 -6.57 -16.65 -2.60
C GLU A 87 -7.71 -16.23 -1.66
N ILE A 88 -7.37 -15.82 -0.44
CA ILE A 88 -8.33 -15.31 0.55
C ILE A 88 -8.09 -13.81 0.69
N ILE A 89 -9.13 -13.00 0.58
CA ILE A 89 -9.04 -11.54 0.76
C ILE A 89 -9.88 -11.15 1.98
N HIS A 90 -9.24 -10.54 2.98
CA HIS A 90 -9.94 -9.92 4.11
C HIS A 90 -10.23 -8.46 3.77
N HIS A 91 -11.51 -8.12 3.61
CA HIS A 91 -11.96 -6.76 3.39
C HIS A 91 -12.25 -6.08 4.73
N ARG A 92 -11.47 -5.06 5.07
CA ARG A 92 -11.69 -4.19 6.23
C ARG A 92 -12.06 -2.79 5.79
N LYS A 93 -12.66 -2.00 6.68
CA LYS A 93 -13.11 -0.61 6.45
C LYS A 93 -12.14 0.31 5.70
N TYR A 94 -10.82 0.13 5.85
CA TYR A 94 -9.81 1.02 5.28
C TYR A 94 -8.72 0.33 4.44
N TYR A 95 -8.74 -1.00 4.32
CA TYR A 95 -7.77 -1.75 3.52
C TYR A 95 -8.25 -3.17 3.26
N SER A 96 -7.76 -3.79 2.19
CA SER A 96 -7.89 -5.22 1.93
C SER A 96 -6.57 -5.92 2.18
N GLN A 97 -6.62 -7.12 2.76
CA GLN A 97 -5.44 -7.94 3.01
C GLN A 97 -5.56 -9.26 2.23
N PRO A 98 -4.79 -9.43 1.13
CA PRO A 98 -4.77 -10.67 0.38
C PRO A 98 -3.85 -11.70 1.04
N TYR A 99 -4.29 -12.95 1.06
CA TYR A 99 -3.54 -14.13 1.48
C TYR A 99 -3.48 -15.10 0.30
N LYS A 100 -2.27 -15.43 -0.15
CA LYS A 100 -2.03 -16.30 -1.31
C LYS A 100 -2.25 -17.80 -1.03
N SER A 101 -2.52 -18.18 0.22
CA SER A 101 -2.78 -19.58 0.59
C SER A 101 -3.51 -19.68 1.92
N ILE A 102 -4.15 -20.83 2.16
CA ILE A 102 -4.81 -21.14 3.44
C ILE A 102 -3.81 -21.22 4.60
N ILE A 103 -2.58 -21.66 4.31
CA ILE A 103 -1.50 -21.73 5.29
C ILE A 103 -1.11 -20.32 5.75
N ALA A 104 -0.92 -19.39 4.82
CA ALA A 104 -0.60 -17.99 5.14
C ALA A 104 -1.71 -17.34 5.98
N PHE A 105 -2.97 -17.63 5.66
CA PHE A 105 -4.12 -17.21 6.46
C PHE A 105 -4.11 -17.82 7.87
N ALA A 106 -3.88 -19.13 7.99
CA ALA A 106 -3.86 -19.83 9.28
C ALA A 106 -2.75 -19.31 10.20
N ILE A 107 -1.55 -19.08 9.66
CA ILE A 107 -0.41 -18.52 10.39
C ILE A 107 -0.72 -17.09 10.85
N ASP A 108 -1.24 -16.22 9.98
CA ASP A 108 -1.59 -14.86 10.38
C ASP A 108 -2.72 -14.83 11.41
N ARG A 109 -3.67 -15.76 11.33
CA ARG A 109 -4.73 -15.87 12.33
C ARG A 109 -4.21 -16.33 13.70
N ALA A 110 -3.26 -17.26 13.72
CA ALA A 110 -2.68 -17.78 14.96
C ALA A 110 -1.68 -16.80 15.59
N LEU A 111 -0.78 -16.22 14.79
CA LEU A 111 0.37 -15.44 15.26
C LEU A 111 0.23 -13.93 15.01
N LYS A 112 -0.79 -13.47 14.29
CA LYS A 112 -1.04 -12.04 13.99
C LYS A 112 0.14 -11.32 13.32
N ILE A 113 1.06 -12.03 12.68
CA ILE A 113 2.34 -11.49 12.16
C ILE A 113 2.13 -10.44 11.07
N VAL A 114 1.17 -10.61 10.16
CA VAL A 114 0.89 -9.63 9.09
C VAL A 114 0.20 -8.41 9.69
N THR A 115 -0.65 -8.59 10.70
CA THR A 115 -1.20 -7.45 11.45
C THR A 115 -0.10 -6.66 12.18
N LEU A 116 0.87 -7.32 12.80
CA LEU A 116 1.99 -6.66 13.47
C LEU A 116 2.88 -5.91 12.46
N LYS A 117 3.20 -6.52 11.31
CA LYS A 117 3.95 -5.87 10.23
C LYS A 117 3.23 -4.63 9.70
N THR A 118 1.91 -4.69 9.54
CA THR A 118 1.11 -3.54 9.10
C THR A 118 1.02 -2.47 10.19
N HIS A 119 0.95 -2.83 11.47
CA HIS A 119 1.02 -1.87 12.58
C HIS A 119 2.38 -1.16 12.65
N ILE A 120 3.51 -1.87 12.49
CA ILE A 120 4.85 -1.28 12.46
C ILE A 120 5.03 -0.36 11.24
N SER A 121 4.53 -0.78 10.08
CA SER A 121 4.57 0.03 8.86
C SER A 121 3.71 1.30 9.01
N ARG A 122 2.58 1.22 9.72
CA ARG A 122 1.73 2.38 10.06
C ARG A 122 2.36 3.29 11.11
N LEU A 123 3.13 2.75 12.06
CA LEU A 123 3.84 3.56 13.05
C LEU A 123 4.95 4.38 12.38
N LYS A 124 5.73 3.76 11.49
CA LYS A 124 6.68 4.47 10.62
C LYS A 124 5.96 5.49 9.74
N GLY A 125 4.82 5.09 9.18
CA GLY A 125 3.96 5.96 8.37
C GLY A 125 3.46 7.17 9.13
N ARG A 126 3.06 7.05 10.40
CA ARG A 126 2.57 8.17 11.24
C ARG A 126 3.65 9.20 11.54
N VAL A 127 4.85 8.74 11.93
CA VAL A 127 5.97 9.64 12.20
C VAL A 127 6.41 10.39 10.94
N VAL A 128 6.32 9.74 9.77
CA VAL A 128 6.63 10.36 8.47
C VAL A 128 5.46 11.21 7.94
N SER A 129 4.21 10.86 8.25
CA SER A 129 3.02 11.58 7.79
C SER A 129 2.68 12.81 8.63
N GLU A 130 2.99 12.82 9.93
CA GLU A 130 2.86 14.02 10.77
C GLU A 130 3.85 15.13 10.33
N ALA A 131 4.95 14.75 9.66
CA ALA A 131 5.85 15.69 9.00
C ALA A 131 5.41 16.06 7.57
N LYS A 132 4.36 15.42 7.03
CA LYS A 132 3.89 15.62 5.67
C LYS A 132 2.63 16.48 5.68
N SER A 133 2.80 17.78 5.43
CA SER A 133 1.68 18.73 5.39
C SER A 133 0.61 18.30 4.38
N ASP A 134 -0.67 18.41 4.75
CA ASP A 134 -1.81 18.18 3.86
C ASP A 134 -1.72 19.01 2.56
N THR A 135 -1.05 20.16 2.61
CA THR A 135 -0.74 21.03 1.46
C THR A 135 0.13 20.32 0.41
N GLU A 136 1.07 19.46 0.82
CA GLU A 136 1.92 18.68 -0.08
C GLU A 136 1.10 17.64 -0.84
N THR A 137 0.08 17.06 -0.18
CA THR A 137 -0.82 16.07 -0.80
C THR A 137 -1.72 16.73 -1.84
N ILE A 138 -2.29 17.90 -1.55
CA ILE A 138 -3.15 18.62 -2.51
C ILE A 138 -2.35 19.09 -3.73
N SER A 139 -1.16 19.66 -3.52
CA SER A 139 -0.29 20.13 -4.61
C SER A 139 0.10 18.99 -5.54
N ARG A 140 0.43 17.82 -4.96
CA ARG A 140 0.78 16.63 -5.73
C ARG A 140 -0.42 16.03 -6.46
N ASP A 141 -1.60 16.03 -5.85
CA ASP A 141 -2.83 15.58 -6.50
C ASP A 141 -3.20 16.48 -7.69
N ARG A 142 -3.04 17.80 -7.54
CA ARG A 142 -3.22 18.77 -8.63
C ARG A 142 -2.25 18.52 -9.78
N PHE A 143 -0.96 18.33 -9.49
CA PHE A 143 0.05 18.02 -10.49
C PHE A 143 -0.23 16.69 -11.21
N ASN A 144 -0.56 15.64 -10.46
CA ASN A 144 -0.89 14.32 -11.03
C ASN A 144 -2.10 14.39 -11.95
N LEU A 145 -3.12 15.17 -11.57
CA LEU A 145 -4.28 15.41 -12.42
C LEU A 145 -3.87 16.10 -13.73
N LEU A 146 -3.11 17.19 -13.64
CA LEU A 146 -2.64 17.93 -14.83
C LEU A 146 -1.81 17.03 -15.75
N ARG A 147 -0.88 16.25 -15.18
CA ARG A 147 -0.04 15.31 -15.92
C ARG A 147 -0.87 14.24 -16.61
N LEU A 148 -1.88 13.70 -15.93
CA LEU A 148 -2.80 12.72 -16.50
C LEU A 148 -3.57 13.32 -17.68
N LEU A 149 -4.08 14.54 -17.55
CA LEU A 149 -4.82 15.21 -18.61
C LEU A 149 -3.93 15.47 -19.83
N VAL A 150 -2.73 16.03 -19.62
CA VAL A 150 -1.75 16.29 -20.69
C VAL A 150 -1.36 14.99 -21.39
N THR A 151 -1.06 13.94 -20.63
CA THR A 151 -0.73 12.62 -21.20
C THR A 151 -1.91 12.06 -22.00
N SER A 152 -3.13 12.20 -21.48
CA SER A 152 -4.33 11.72 -22.16
C SER A 152 -4.60 12.51 -23.44
N TYR A 153 -4.33 13.82 -23.45
CA TYR A 153 -4.46 14.71 -24.60
C TYR A 153 -3.46 14.37 -25.72
N VAL A 154 -2.18 14.20 -25.37
CA VAL A 154 -1.14 13.82 -26.32
C VAL A 154 -1.41 12.44 -26.95
N ASN A 155 -2.00 11.52 -26.18
CA ASN A 155 -2.33 10.17 -26.63
C ASN A 155 -3.78 10.02 -27.13
N GLN A 156 -4.48 11.12 -27.45
CA GLN A 156 -5.84 11.01 -27.97
C GLN A 156 -5.86 10.29 -29.32
N ARG A 157 -6.86 9.41 -29.50
CA ARG A 157 -7.06 8.73 -30.78
C ARG A 157 -7.46 9.75 -31.85
N PRO A 158 -6.98 9.62 -33.10
CA PRO A 158 -7.35 10.51 -34.21
C PRO A 158 -8.86 10.57 -34.48
N SER A 159 -9.61 9.55 -34.07
CA SER A 159 -11.07 9.45 -34.25
C SER A 159 -11.89 10.26 -33.24
N ARG A 160 -11.26 10.94 -32.27
CA ARG A 160 -11.97 11.71 -31.24
C ARG A 160 -12.34 13.09 -31.78
N THR A 161 -13.63 13.45 -31.67
CA THR A 161 -14.19 14.69 -32.25
C THR A 161 -13.92 15.95 -31.43
N SER A 162 -13.64 15.82 -30.12
CA SER A 162 -13.29 16.94 -29.25
C SER A 162 -12.07 16.62 -28.41
N SER A 163 -11.15 17.57 -28.34
CA SER A 163 -9.95 17.47 -27.52
C SER A 163 -10.19 17.82 -26.05
N GLY A 164 -11.38 18.32 -25.71
CA GLY A 164 -11.79 18.65 -24.35
C GLY A 164 -12.17 17.42 -23.53
N PHE A 165 -12.08 17.56 -22.21
CA PHE A 165 -12.46 16.54 -21.23
C PHE A 165 -13.66 17.03 -20.41
N SER A 166 -14.70 16.21 -20.30
CA SER A 166 -15.78 16.49 -19.35
C SER A 166 -15.36 16.11 -17.93
N ARG A 167 -15.94 16.73 -16.90
CA ARG A 167 -15.64 16.38 -15.50
C ARG A 167 -15.77 14.89 -15.22
N ASP A 168 -16.83 14.25 -15.74
CA ASP A 168 -17.07 12.83 -15.50
C ASP A 168 -16.08 11.93 -16.25
N GLU A 169 -15.57 12.35 -17.42
CA GLU A 169 -14.45 11.70 -18.09
C GLU A 169 -13.15 11.80 -17.30
N VAL A 170 -12.84 12.98 -16.75
CA VAL A 170 -11.66 13.17 -15.89
C VAL A 170 -11.71 12.23 -14.69
N ILE A 171 -12.87 12.11 -14.07
CA ILE A 171 -13.09 11.20 -12.96
C ILE A 171 -12.92 9.74 -13.40
N ALA A 172 -13.50 9.36 -14.54
CA ALA A 172 -13.37 8.01 -15.09
C ALA A 172 -11.91 7.65 -15.43
N LEU A 173 -11.11 8.63 -15.87
CA LEU A 173 -9.68 8.43 -16.13
C LEU A 173 -8.88 8.16 -14.85
N LEU A 174 -9.25 8.78 -13.73
CA LEU A 174 -8.55 8.60 -12.46
C LEU A 174 -8.93 7.29 -11.74
N TYR A 175 -10.19 6.85 -11.82
CA TYR A 175 -10.73 5.75 -10.99
C TYR A 175 -11.40 4.61 -11.77
N GLY A 176 -11.38 4.68 -13.10
CA GLY A 176 -12.08 3.74 -13.96
C GLY A 176 -13.59 4.03 -14.09
N THR A 177 -14.25 3.33 -15.00
CA THR A 177 -15.64 3.61 -15.42
C THR A 177 -16.69 3.36 -14.33
N LEU A 178 -16.38 2.57 -13.29
CA LEU A 178 -17.31 2.22 -12.21
C LEU A 178 -17.27 3.17 -11.00
N TRP A 179 -16.56 4.30 -11.10
CA TRP A 179 -16.40 5.27 -10.01
C TRP A 179 -17.72 5.73 -9.37
N TYR A 180 -18.80 5.77 -10.16
CA TYR A 180 -20.13 6.20 -9.71
C TYR A 180 -20.74 5.31 -8.62
N LYS A 181 -20.30 4.03 -8.52
CA LYS A 181 -20.77 3.07 -7.52
C LYS A 181 -20.03 3.17 -6.17
N HIS A 182 -19.01 4.03 -6.06
CA HIS A 182 -18.18 4.12 -4.87
C HIS A 182 -18.84 4.99 -3.77
N ILE A 183 -18.87 4.52 -2.51
CA ILE A 183 -19.58 5.17 -1.39
C ILE A 183 -19.08 6.59 -1.03
N LYS A 184 -17.89 6.96 -1.51
CA LYS A 184 -17.30 8.31 -1.36
C LYS A 184 -17.45 9.22 -2.59
N ASN A 185 -18.35 8.87 -3.51
CA ASN A 185 -18.55 9.55 -4.79
C ASN A 185 -18.67 11.08 -4.64
N GLU A 186 -19.47 11.55 -3.68
CA GLU A 186 -19.75 12.98 -3.56
C GLU A 186 -18.54 13.82 -3.09
N ALA A 187 -17.87 13.39 -2.01
CA ALA A 187 -16.66 14.06 -1.52
C ALA A 187 -15.55 14.06 -2.58
N PHE A 188 -15.48 12.99 -3.37
CA PHE A 188 -14.54 12.85 -4.45
C PHE A 188 -14.84 13.80 -5.62
N ARG A 189 -16.10 13.87 -6.06
CA ARG A 189 -16.54 14.85 -7.08
C ARG A 189 -16.21 16.27 -6.68
N ARG A 190 -16.46 16.64 -5.42
CA ARG A 190 -16.12 17.96 -4.87
C ARG A 190 -14.62 18.23 -4.94
N LYS A 191 -13.77 17.27 -4.54
CA LYS A 191 -12.31 17.40 -4.65
C LYS A 191 -11.84 17.59 -6.09
N ILE A 192 -12.30 16.77 -7.04
CA ILE A 192 -11.88 16.89 -8.44
C ILE A 192 -12.36 18.21 -9.05
N THR A 193 -13.56 18.66 -8.69
CA THR A 193 -14.08 19.95 -9.16
C THR A 193 -13.15 21.08 -8.71
N LEU A 194 -12.78 21.13 -7.43
CA LEU A 194 -11.85 22.14 -6.91
C LEU A 194 -10.47 22.06 -7.58
N LEU A 195 -9.97 20.86 -7.88
CA LEU A 195 -8.70 20.70 -8.58
C LEU A 195 -8.79 21.22 -10.02
N LEU A 196 -9.86 20.92 -10.75
CA LEU A 196 -10.08 21.41 -12.11
C LEU A 196 -10.24 22.93 -12.14
N GLU A 197 -11.03 23.50 -11.23
CA GLU A 197 -11.17 24.95 -11.06
C GLU A 197 -9.80 25.60 -10.78
N SER A 198 -8.98 25.01 -9.90
CA SER A 198 -7.64 25.52 -9.61
C SER A 198 -6.69 25.48 -10.81
N LEU A 199 -6.89 24.56 -11.75
CA LEU A 199 -6.13 24.46 -13.00
C LEU A 199 -6.64 25.44 -14.06
N VAL A 200 -7.92 25.80 -14.01
CA VAL A 200 -8.48 26.87 -14.85
C VAL A 200 -7.96 28.23 -14.39
N ILE A 201 -7.95 28.47 -13.07
CA ILE A 201 -7.49 29.73 -12.48
C ILE A 201 -6.01 30.01 -12.80
N SER A 202 -5.16 28.99 -12.79
CA SER A 202 -3.73 29.13 -13.16
C SER A 202 -3.49 29.23 -14.66
N GLY A 203 -4.53 29.11 -15.49
CA GLY A 203 -4.41 29.09 -16.95
C GLY A 203 -3.87 27.78 -17.53
N ASP A 204 -3.70 26.73 -16.73
CA ASP A 204 -3.29 25.40 -17.20
C ASP A 204 -4.40 24.74 -18.04
N LEU A 205 -5.66 25.05 -17.72
CA LEU A 205 -6.85 24.63 -18.44
C LEU A 205 -7.72 25.84 -18.81
N THR A 206 -8.61 25.65 -19.78
CA THR A 206 -9.72 26.57 -20.04
C THR A 206 -11.01 25.79 -20.06
N GLU A 207 -12.04 26.29 -19.37
CA GLU A 207 -13.37 25.71 -19.40
C GLU A 207 -14.22 26.36 -20.50
N ARG A 208 -14.84 25.54 -21.36
CA ARG A 208 -15.87 25.98 -22.32
C ARG A 208 -16.99 24.95 -22.36
N GLN A 209 -18.23 25.39 -22.17
CA GLN A 209 -19.43 24.54 -22.26
C GLN A 209 -19.34 23.27 -21.37
N GLY A 210 -18.80 23.39 -20.15
CA GLY A 210 -18.64 22.27 -19.22
C GLY A 210 -17.54 21.25 -19.59
N SER A 211 -16.70 21.58 -20.58
CA SER A 211 -15.53 20.80 -20.97
C SER A 211 -14.23 21.58 -20.70
N TYR A 212 -13.21 20.87 -20.23
CA TYR A 212 -11.89 21.41 -19.91
C TYR A 212 -10.91 21.14 -21.05
N TYR A 213 -10.25 22.20 -21.52
CA TYR A 213 -9.29 22.17 -22.62
C TYR A 213 -7.89 22.50 -22.11
N ILE A 214 -6.90 21.72 -22.51
CA ILE A 214 -5.51 21.90 -22.09
C ILE A 214 -4.89 23.10 -22.80
N GLN A 215 -4.17 23.93 -22.05
CA GLN A 215 -3.45 25.09 -22.58
C GLN A 215 -1.94 24.85 -22.58
N GLY A 216 -1.21 25.66 -23.36
CA GLY A 216 0.26 25.59 -23.41
C GLY A 216 0.93 25.81 -22.04
N GLN A 217 0.31 26.63 -21.19
CA GLN A 217 0.74 26.87 -19.80
C GLN A 217 0.88 25.57 -18.99
N ALA A 218 0.07 24.54 -19.28
CA ALA A 218 0.16 23.24 -18.62
C ALA A 218 1.55 22.61 -18.74
N ILE A 219 2.20 22.74 -19.90
CA ILE A 219 3.54 22.18 -20.12
C ILE A 219 4.56 22.92 -19.27
N THR A 220 4.49 24.25 -19.22
CA THR A 220 5.36 25.08 -18.37
C THR A 220 5.21 24.68 -16.90
N THR A 221 3.98 24.60 -16.40
CA THR A 221 3.69 24.20 -15.02
C THR A 221 4.21 22.81 -14.70
N LEU A 222 4.09 21.84 -15.62
CA LEU A 222 4.63 20.50 -15.43
C LEU A 222 6.16 20.50 -15.33
N VAL A 223 6.84 21.23 -16.22
CA VAL A 223 8.31 21.33 -16.22
C VAL A 223 8.82 22.03 -14.97
N GLU A 224 8.16 23.11 -14.54
CA GLU A 224 8.51 23.83 -13.32
C GLU A 224 8.37 22.96 -12.07
N TYR A 225 7.27 22.21 -11.96
CA TYR A 225 7.07 21.28 -10.86
C TYR A 225 8.13 20.18 -10.84
N GLU A 226 8.47 19.57 -11.98
CA GLU A 226 9.53 18.56 -12.06
C GLU A 226 10.91 19.12 -11.67
N LYS A 227 11.20 20.36 -12.06
CA LYS A 227 12.43 21.05 -11.67
C LYS A 227 12.48 21.28 -10.17
N GLU A 228 11.38 21.71 -9.56
CA GLU A 228 11.31 21.97 -8.13
C GLU A 228 11.39 20.66 -7.32
N GLU A 229 10.71 19.59 -7.74
CA GLU A 229 10.85 18.25 -7.14
C GLU A 229 12.31 17.75 -7.16
N ARG A 230 13.01 17.93 -8.30
CA ARG A 230 14.44 17.59 -8.39
C ARG A 230 15.27 18.43 -7.43
N ARG A 231 15.00 19.74 -7.34
CA ARG A 231 15.69 20.65 -6.42
C ARG A 231 15.46 20.27 -4.96
N VAL A 232 14.22 20.01 -4.56
CA VAL A 232 13.86 19.57 -3.21
C VAL A 232 14.56 18.24 -2.88
N SER A 233 14.55 17.27 -3.81
CA SER A 233 15.25 16.00 -3.63
C SER A 233 16.76 16.19 -3.45
N GLN A 234 17.38 17.06 -4.25
CA GLN A 234 18.80 17.40 -4.12
C GLN A 234 19.10 18.09 -2.79
N GLN A 235 18.28 19.04 -2.36
CA GLN A 235 18.41 19.70 -1.06
C GLN A 235 18.28 18.70 0.09
N GLN A 236 17.32 17.78 0.05
CA GLN A 236 17.18 16.74 1.07
C GLN A 236 18.41 15.83 1.14
N LYS A 237 18.96 15.41 -0.01
CA LYS A 237 20.20 14.63 -0.07
C LYS A 237 21.38 15.42 0.51
N MET A 238 21.49 16.71 0.17
CA MET A 238 22.52 17.61 0.68
C MET A 238 22.39 17.80 2.20
N HIS A 239 21.19 18.08 2.72
CA HIS A 239 20.94 18.21 4.15
C HIS A 239 21.30 16.93 4.91
N LYS A 240 20.97 15.76 4.36
CA LYS A 240 21.38 14.48 4.98
C LYS A 240 22.90 14.34 5.07
N ASN A 241 23.62 14.77 4.04
CA ASN A 241 25.09 14.75 4.05
C ASN A 241 25.67 15.79 5.03
N ILE A 242 25.10 17.00 5.07
CA ILE A 242 25.47 18.03 6.05
C ILE A 242 25.26 17.52 7.48
N LEU A 243 24.12 16.88 7.78
CA LEU A 243 23.85 16.32 9.10
C LEU A 243 24.87 15.23 9.49
N ARG A 244 25.30 14.40 8.53
CA ARG A 244 26.36 13.40 8.76
C ARG A 244 27.69 14.07 9.08
N PHE A 245 28.09 15.08 8.31
CA PHE A 245 29.32 15.82 8.58
C PHE A 245 29.27 16.57 9.90
N MET A 246 28.16 17.25 10.19
CA MET A 246 27.93 17.93 11.46
C MET A 246 28.03 16.97 12.64
N PHE A 247 27.45 15.77 12.53
CA PHE A 247 27.60 14.74 13.56
C PHE A 247 29.06 14.35 13.79
N VAL A 248 29.82 14.12 12.72
CA VAL A 248 31.26 13.80 12.82
C VAL A 248 32.03 14.94 13.49
N ILE A 249 31.81 16.18 13.06
CA ILE A 249 32.47 17.36 13.62
C ILE A 249 32.14 17.51 15.11
N THR A 250 30.86 17.40 15.50
CA THR A 250 30.43 17.50 16.90
C THR A 250 31.05 16.42 17.78
N VAL A 251 31.18 15.19 17.28
CA VAL A 251 31.88 14.12 18.01
C VAL A 251 33.36 14.44 18.13
N SER A 252 34.02 14.89 17.05
CA SER A 252 35.42 15.26 17.08
C SER A 252 35.72 16.42 18.02
N THR A 253 34.89 17.47 18.04
CA THR A 253 35.06 18.60 18.97
C THR A 253 34.86 18.19 20.41
N LEU A 254 33.88 17.31 20.69
CA LEU A 254 33.68 16.75 22.02
C LEU A 254 34.89 15.93 22.49
N LEU A 255 35.51 15.14 21.60
CA LEU A 255 36.74 14.41 21.92
C LEU A 255 37.91 15.37 22.20
N ILE A 256 38.08 16.42 21.40
CA ILE A 256 39.14 17.44 21.62
C ILE A 256 38.95 18.13 22.98
N ILE A 257 37.73 18.53 23.31
CA ILE A 257 37.40 19.15 24.61
C ILE A 257 37.73 18.19 25.76
N LEU A 258 37.39 16.90 25.63
CA LEU A 258 37.68 15.90 26.65
C LEU A 258 39.19 15.73 26.88
N VAL A 259 40.00 15.72 25.80
CA VAL A 259 41.46 15.66 25.90
C VAL A 259 42.02 16.92 26.58
N LEU A 260 41.55 18.11 26.21
CA LEU A 260 41.97 19.37 26.84
C LEU A 260 41.66 19.39 28.34
N LEU A 261 40.47 18.96 28.74
CA LEU A 261 40.08 18.86 30.15
C LEU A 261 40.93 17.84 30.93
N GLY A 262 41.33 16.76 30.28
CA GLY A 262 42.22 15.78 30.87
C GLY A 262 43.67 16.28 31.03
N MET A 263 44.20 16.99 30.02
CA MET A 263 45.52 17.64 30.13
C MET A 263 45.53 18.74 31.20
N ALA A 264 44.42 19.44 31.40
CA ALA A 264 44.26 20.42 32.47
C ALA A 264 44.15 19.80 33.88
N GLY A 265 44.13 18.46 34.00
CA GLY A 265 44.00 17.75 35.27
C GLY A 265 42.62 17.82 35.91
N ILE A 266 41.61 18.37 35.20
CA ILE A 266 40.23 18.50 35.68
C ILE A 266 39.51 17.14 35.59
N VAL A 267 39.88 16.32 34.59
CA VAL A 267 39.21 15.06 34.27
C VAL A 267 40.21 13.91 34.22
N ASP A 268 39.96 12.84 34.97
CA ASP A 268 40.72 11.60 34.86
C ASP A 268 40.22 10.76 33.67
N LEU A 269 40.94 10.82 32.55
CA LEU A 269 40.66 10.04 31.35
C LEU A 269 40.67 8.52 31.63
N HIS A 270 41.50 8.05 32.56
CA HIS A 270 41.60 6.63 32.88
C HIS A 270 40.31 6.13 33.55
N ALA A 271 39.78 6.90 34.51
CA ALA A 271 38.52 6.59 35.17
C ALA A 271 37.33 6.59 34.20
N ILE A 272 37.29 7.52 33.24
CA ILE A 272 36.25 7.58 32.19
C ILE A 272 36.35 6.38 31.26
N TRP A 273 37.55 6.02 30.82
CA TRP A 273 37.79 4.88 29.93
C TRP A 273 37.32 3.56 30.57
N GLN A 274 37.62 3.35 31.85
CA GLN A 274 37.14 2.19 32.60
C GLN A 274 35.61 2.13 32.69
N LYS A 275 34.95 3.27 32.90
CA LYS A 275 33.47 3.35 32.90
C LYS A 275 32.88 3.05 31.52
N ILE A 276 33.48 3.55 30.44
CA ILE A 276 33.04 3.27 29.06
C ILE A 276 33.16 1.77 28.75
N LEU A 277 34.24 1.12 29.15
CA LEU A 277 34.44 -0.33 28.97
C LEU A 277 33.43 -1.20 29.75
N GLN A 278 32.86 -0.68 30.83
CA GLN A 278 31.82 -1.36 31.61
C GLN A 278 30.43 -1.28 30.95
N ILE A 279 30.22 -0.39 29.98
CA ILE A 279 28.96 -0.28 29.23
C ILE A 279 28.85 -1.46 28.26
N LYS A 280 27.93 -2.40 28.56
CA LYS A 280 27.72 -3.67 27.83
C LYS A 280 27.76 -3.61 26.29
N PRO A 281 27.12 -2.64 25.60
CA PRO A 281 27.15 -2.59 24.13
C PRO A 281 28.53 -2.28 23.52
N VAL A 282 29.39 -1.50 24.21
CA VAL A 282 30.72 -1.15 23.70
C VAL A 282 31.69 -2.33 23.84
N ARG A 283 31.60 -3.07 24.95
CA ARG A 283 32.36 -4.31 25.17
C ARG A 283 32.04 -5.40 24.15
N PHE A 284 30.82 -5.43 23.63
CA PHE A 284 30.41 -6.36 22.57
C PHE A 284 31.04 -5.97 21.22
N MET A 285 31.04 -4.68 20.85
CA MET A 285 31.63 -4.20 19.60
C MET A 285 33.16 -4.40 19.53
N LEU A 286 33.87 -4.20 20.63
CA LEU A 286 35.33 -4.39 20.71
C LEU A 286 35.78 -5.87 20.67
N LYS A 287 34.88 -6.83 20.85
CA LYS A 287 35.20 -8.26 20.69
C LYS A 287 35.17 -8.75 19.23
N PHE A 288 34.73 -7.91 18.30
CA PHE A 288 34.60 -8.22 16.87
C PHE A 288 35.63 -7.50 15.99
N ILE A 289 36.56 -6.76 16.60
CA ILE A 289 37.78 -6.22 15.97
C ILE A 289 38.94 -7.05 16.52
#